data_AF-A0A2N7XLS2-F1
#
_entry.id   AF-A0A2N7XLS2-F1
#
_cell.length_a   1.000
_cell.length_b   1.000
_cell.length_c   1.000
_cell.angle_alpha   90.00
_cell.angle_beta   90.00
_cell.angle_gamma   90.00
#
_symmetry.space_group_name_H-M   'P 1'
#
loop_
_entity.id
_entity.type
_entity.pdbx_description
1 polymer ?
#
loop_
_entity_poly.entity_id
_entity_poly.type
_entity_poly.pdbx_seq_one_letter_code
_entity_poly.pdbx_strand_id
1 'polypeptide(L)' 'MKDRSHEEVMAEYFRAHPAYAAELLAEVRSDGDPTELKTVFHHMVKTFGREGTWWHSLTRAERDFLSKGPRTPDA' A
#
# COMPACT_ATOMS: atom_id res chain seq x y z
N MET A 1 -24.95 6.11 -12.42
CA MET A 1 -23.81 5.27 -12.84
C MET A 1 -23.01 4.99 -11.59
N LYS A 2 -22.72 3.71 -11.28
CA LYS A 2 -21.78 3.42 -10.18
C LYS A 2 -20.41 3.76 -10.73
N ASP A 3 -19.96 5.00 -10.51
CA ASP A 3 -18.56 5.31 -10.74
C ASP A 3 -17.75 4.33 -9.92
N ARG A 4 -16.84 3.64 -10.60
CA ARG A 4 -15.89 2.73 -9.96
C ARG A 4 -15.20 3.51 -8.86
N SER A 5 -15.13 2.94 -7.65
CA SER A 5 -14.40 3.61 -6.58
C SER A 5 -12.96 3.84 -7.04
N HIS A 6 -12.38 4.98 -6.66
CA HIS A 6 -10.99 5.31 -7.02
C HIS A 6 -10.03 4.14 -6.67
N GLU A 7 -10.30 3.45 -5.56
CA GLU A 7 -9.57 2.26 -5.14
C GLU A 7 -9.67 1.07 -6.11
N GLU A 8 -10.81 0.85 -6.75
CA GLU A 8 -10.98 -0.21 -7.75
C GLU A 8 -10.23 0.11 -9.04
N VAL A 9 -10.24 1.38 -9.46
CA VAL A 9 -9.46 1.84 -10.63
C VAL A 9 -7.96 1.69 -10.36
N MET A 10 -7.50 2.07 -9.16
CA MET A 10 -6.10 1.90 -8.77
C MET A 10 -5.72 0.43 -8.66
N ALA A 11 -6.61 -0.43 -8.18
CA ALA A 11 -6.36 -1.86 -8.11
C ALA A 11 -6.25 -2.49 -9.51
N GLU A 12 -7.15 -2.15 -10.44
CA GLU A 12 -7.04 -2.57 -11.85
C GLU A 12 -5.73 -2.10 -12.48
N TYR A 13 -5.35 -0.85 -12.24
CA TYR A 13 -4.10 -0.27 -12.76
C TYR A 13 -2.86 -0.96 -12.21
N PHE A 14 -2.82 -1.27 -10.92
CA PHE A 14 -1.71 -2.00 -10.31
C PHE A 14 -1.61 -3.45 -10.81
N ARG A 15 -2.73 -4.13 -11.08
CA ARG A 15 -2.69 -5.46 -11.72
C ARG A 15 -2.13 -5.40 -13.14
N ALA A 16 -2.48 -4.37 -13.89
CA ALA A 16 -1.98 -4.16 -15.25
C ALA A 16 -0.49 -3.74 -15.27
N HIS A 17 -0.05 -2.99 -14.25
CA HIS A 17 1.29 -2.41 -14.17
C HIS A 17 1.96 -2.71 -12.82
N PRO A 18 2.36 -3.98 -12.56
CA PRO A 18 2.97 -4.36 -11.29
C PRO A 18 4.32 -3.68 -11.02
N ALA A 19 5.07 -3.30 -12.07
CA ALA A 19 6.31 -2.53 -11.93
C ALA A 19 6.05 -1.12 -11.37
N TYR A 20 5.03 -0.43 -11.89
CA TYR A 20 4.63 0.88 -11.38
C TYR A 20 4.17 0.81 -9.91
N ALA A 21 3.42 -0.22 -9.55
CA ALA A 21 3.00 -0.41 -8.16
C ALA A 21 4.20 -0.59 -7.21
N ALA A 22 5.27 -1.25 -7.67
CA ALA A 22 6.50 -1.39 -6.90
C ALA A 22 7.30 -0.07 -6.80
N GLU A 23 7.38 0.70 -7.88
CA GLU A 23 8.03 2.02 -7.91
C GLU A 23 7.32 3.01 -6.99
N LEU A 24 5.99 3.11 -7.09
CA LEU A 24 5.18 3.97 -6.23
C LEU A 24 5.34 3.59 -4.75
N LEU A 25 5.41 2.28 -4.44
CA LEU A 25 5.68 1.84 -3.08
C LEU A 25 7.07 2.28 -2.60
N ALA A 26 8.10 2.22 -3.44
CA ALA A 26 9.44 2.67 -3.08
C ALA A 26 9.51 4.19 -2.89
N GLU A 27 8.81 4.96 -3.72
CA GLU A 27 8.72 6.42 -3.64
C GLU A 27 8.07 6.87 -2.33
N VAL A 28 6.88 6.34 -2.01
CA VAL A 28 6.14 6.72 -0.79
C VAL A 28 6.87 6.27 0.48
N ARG A 29 7.60 5.15 0.42
CA ARG A 29 8.51 4.74 1.50
C ARG A 29 9.65 5.74 1.72
N SER A 30 10.16 6.32 0.64
CA SER A 30 11.26 7.29 0.71
C SER A 30 10.79 8.67 1.19
N ASP A 31 9.59 9.09 0.80
CA ASP A 31 9.00 10.36 1.25
C ASP A 31 8.60 10.31 2.73
N GLY A 32 8.19 9.13 3.19
CA GLY A 32 7.97 8.85 4.61
C GLY A 32 6.64 9.39 5.15
N ASP A 33 5.72 9.87 4.30
CA ASP A 33 4.36 10.22 4.72
C ASP A 33 3.58 8.95 5.14
N PRO A 34 3.23 8.80 6.43
CA PRO A 34 2.47 7.66 6.89
C PRO A 34 1.08 7.56 6.22
N THR A 35 0.47 8.69 5.86
CA THR A 35 -0.89 8.74 5.30
C THR A 35 -0.93 8.17 3.88
N GLU A 36 -0.01 8.62 3.03
CA GLU A 36 0.14 8.09 1.68
C GLU A 36 0.58 6.63 1.71
N LEU A 37 1.52 6.27 2.60
CA LEU A 37 2.00 4.90 2.75
C LEU A 37 0.84 3.95 3.12
N LYS A 38 -0.06 4.39 4.01
CA LYS A 38 -1.26 3.62 4.37
C LYS A 38 -2.19 3.39 3.19
N THR A 39 -2.37 4.42 2.37
CA THR A 39 -3.24 4.38 1.19
C THR A 39 -2.69 3.43 0.14
N VAL A 40 -1.39 3.55 -0.18
CA VAL A 40 -0.72 2.65 -1.13
C VAL A 40 -0.77 1.20 -0.63
N PHE A 41 -0.49 0.95 0.64
CA PHE A 41 -0.61 -0.39 1.18
C PHE A 41 -2.03 -0.96 1.12
N HIS A 42 -3.06 -0.14 1.38
CA HIS A 42 -4.44 -0.59 1.26
C HIS A 42 -4.76 -1.03 -0.16
N HIS A 43 -4.35 -0.25 -1.17
CA HIS A 43 -4.49 -0.62 -2.57
C HIS A 43 -3.73 -1.92 -2.88
N MET A 44 -2.49 -2.09 -2.40
CA MET A 44 -1.71 -3.31 -2.63
C MET A 44 -2.36 -4.56 -2.03
N VAL A 45 -2.90 -4.48 -0.79
CA VAL A 45 -3.64 -5.60 -0.17
C VAL A 45 -4.91 -5.91 -0.95
N LYS A 46 -5.68 -4.89 -1.35
CA LYS A 46 -6.91 -5.07 -2.15
C LYS A 46 -6.62 -5.67 -3.54
N THR A 47 -5.44 -5.37 -4.07
CA THR A 47 -5.03 -5.77 -5.43
C THR A 47 -4.46 -7.19 -5.47
N PHE A 48 -3.48 -7.45 -4.61
CA PHE A 48 -2.62 -8.63 -4.64
C PHE A 48 -2.80 -9.57 -3.43
N GLY A 49 -3.60 -9.18 -2.43
CA GLY A 49 -3.72 -9.90 -1.17
C GLY A 49 -2.44 -9.86 -0.33
N ARG A 50 -2.47 -10.55 0.82
CA ARG A 50 -1.34 -10.63 1.77
C ARG A 50 -0.33 -11.74 1.43
N GLU A 51 -0.45 -12.33 0.25
CA GLU A 51 0.37 -13.48 -0.18
C GLU A 51 1.31 -13.13 -1.35
N GLY A 52 1.26 -11.89 -1.85
CA GLY A 52 2.17 -11.42 -2.90
C GLY A 52 3.61 -11.29 -2.41
N THR A 53 4.58 -11.41 -3.30
CA THR A 53 6.03 -11.23 -3.04
C THR A 53 6.35 -9.89 -2.36
N TRP A 54 5.54 -8.85 -2.62
CA TRP A 54 5.64 -7.54 -1.96
C TRP A 54 5.36 -7.60 -0.44
N TRP A 55 4.50 -8.51 0.05
CA TRP A 55 4.20 -8.66 1.48
C TRP A 55 5.41 -9.15 2.28
N HIS A 56 6.24 -10.01 1.67
CA HIS A 56 7.49 -10.47 2.26
C HIS A 56 8.56 -9.38 2.32
N SER A 57 8.46 -8.37 1.45
CA SER A 57 9.35 -7.20 1.47
C SER A 57 8.99 -6.16 2.54
N LEU A 58 7.89 -6.37 3.29
CA LEU A 58 7.50 -5.48 4.38
C LEU A 58 8.27 -5.79 5.66
N THR A 59 8.84 -4.76 6.24
CA THR A 59 9.39 -4.79 7.60
C THR A 59 8.30 -5.12 8.62
N ARG A 60 8.70 -5.53 9.82
CA ARG A 60 7.76 -5.77 10.92
C ARG A 60 6.97 -4.50 11.27
N ALA A 61 7.61 -3.33 11.20
CA ALA A 61 6.98 -2.05 11.48
C ALA A 61 5.88 -1.71 10.46
N GLU A 62 6.12 -1.94 9.17
CA GLU A 62 5.12 -1.71 8.12
C GLU A 62 3.93 -2.69 8.22
N ARG A 63 4.19 -3.95 8.58
CA ARG A 63 3.11 -4.93 8.84
C ARG A 63 2.29 -4.57 10.08
N ASP A 64 2.93 -4.09 11.13
CA ASP A 64 2.26 -3.56 12.32
C ASP A 64 1.42 -2.32 11.96
N PHE A 65 1.97 -1.42 11.14
CA PHE A 65 1.29 -0.20 10.66
C PHE A 65 0.00 -0.52 9.90
N LEU A 66 0.03 -1.55 9.06
CA LEU A 66 -1.16 -2.06 8.36
C LEU A 66 -2.20 -2.68 9.29
N SER A 67 -1.76 -3.31 10.37
CA SER A 67 -2.65 -4.04 11.29
C SER A 67 -3.22 -3.17 12.41
N LYS A 68 -2.50 -2.12 12.82
CA LYS A 68 -2.79 -1.35 14.03
C LYS A 68 -2.84 0.17 13.83
N GLY A 69 -2.58 0.68 12.61
CA GLY A 69 -2.40 2.11 12.35
C GLY A 69 -1.04 2.64 12.81
N PRO A 70 -0.71 3.92 12.55
CA PRO A 70 0.52 4.53 13.05
C PRO A 70 0.63 4.32 14.56
N ARG A 71 1.71 3.67 15.02
CA ARG A 71 2.17 3.92 16.38
C ARG A 71 2.65 5.36 16.38
N THR A 72 1.87 6.25 16.99
CA THR A 72 2.41 7.52 17.46
C THR A 72 3.60 7.18 18.35
N PRO A 73 4.83 7.65 18.04
CA PRO A 73 5.90 7.57 19.01
C PRO A 73 5.46 8.39 20.23
N ASP A 74 5.57 7.80 21.43
CA ASP A 74 5.38 8.55 22.68
C ASP A 74 6.33 9.76 22.64
N ALA A 75 5.74 10.94 22.74
CA ALA A 75 6.43 12.23 22.80
C ALA A 75 7.09 12.44 24.16
#